data_AF-A0A920VZX4-F1
#
_entry.id   AF-A0A920VZX4-F1
#
_cell.length_a   1.000
_cell.length_b   1.000
_cell.length_c   1.000
_cell.angle_alpha   90.00
_cell.angle_beta   90.00
_cell.angle_gamma   90.00
#
_symmetry.space_group_name_H-M   'P 1'
#
loop_
_entity.id
_entity.type
_entity.pdbx_description
1 polymer ?
#
loop_
_entity_poly.entity_id
_entity_poly.type
_entity_poly.pdbx_seq_one_letter_code
_entity_poly.pdbx_strand_id
1 'polypeptide(L)' 'MVFFGFTSCPDICPITMAELDRLSKDWDENYDSELPRVILATVDPESDSPDKMKEYLENFK' A
#
# COMPACT_ATOMS: atom_id res chain seq x y z
N MET A 1 5.14 8.27 4.08
CA MET A 1 5.11 8.35 2.61
C MET A 1 3.68 8.33 2.12
N VAL A 2 3.34 9.12 1.11
CA VAL A 2 2.04 9.03 0.42
C VAL A 2 2.28 8.44 -0.96
N PHE A 3 1.57 7.38 -1.30
CA PHE A 3 1.56 6.73 -2.60
C PHE A 3 0.21 6.97 -3.27
N PHE A 4 0.23 7.47 -4.51
CA PHE A 4 -0.99 7.74 -5.28
C PHE A 4 -1.22 6.59 -6.25
N GLY A 5 -2.36 5.92 -6.14
CA GLY A 5 -2.71 4.72 -6.91
C GLY A 5 -4.22 4.52 -6.99
N PHE A 6 -4.68 3.34 -7.40
CA PHE A 6 -6.10 2.97 -7.40
C PHE A 6 -6.24 1.45 -7.44
N THR A 7 -7.37 0.90 -7.00
CA THR A 7 -7.50 -0.56 -6.74
C THR A 7 -7.46 -1.41 -8.02
N SER A 8 -7.92 -0.86 -9.15
CA SER A 8 -8.01 -1.56 -10.45
C SER A 8 -6.77 -1.39 -11.34
N CYS A 9 -5.68 -0.88 -10.77
CA CYS A 9 -4.43 -0.63 -11.47
C CYS A 9 -3.75 -1.96 -11.82
N PRO A 10 -3.52 -2.26 -13.11
CA PRO A 10 -3.21 -3.62 -13.56
C PRO A 10 -1.76 -4.06 -13.30
N ASP A 11 -0.84 -3.14 -13.01
CA ASP A 11 0.60 -3.45 -13.01
C ASP A 11 1.36 -2.73 -11.87
N ILE A 12 1.62 -1.43 -12.02
CA ILE A 12 2.56 -0.74 -11.12
C ILE A 12 2.09 -0.67 -9.67
N CYS A 13 0.78 -0.57 -9.41
CA CYS A 13 0.25 -0.42 -8.06
C CYS A 13 0.40 -1.70 -7.23
N PRO A 14 -0.04 -2.89 -7.67
CA PRO A 14 0.19 -4.13 -6.92
C PRO A 14 1.68 -4.45 -6.77
N ILE A 15 2.53 -4.15 -7.77
CA ILE A 15 3.97 -4.32 -7.66
C ILE A 15 4.55 -3.41 -6.56
N THR A 16 4.20 -2.13 -6.59
CA THR A 16 4.70 -1.16 -5.59
C THR A 16 4.24 -1.53 -4.18
N MET A 17 2.97 -1.93 -4.01
CA MET A 17 2.46 -2.35 -2.70
C MET A 17 3.14 -3.61 -2.17
N ALA A 18 3.43 -4.59 -3.04
CA ALA A 18 4.18 -5.79 -2.66
C ALA A 18 5.64 -5.47 -2.25
N GLU A 19 6.26 -4.49 -2.88
CA GLU A 19 7.61 -4.06 -2.49
C GLU A 19 7.61 -3.32 -1.14
N LEU A 20 6.58 -2.50 -0.87
CA LEU A 20 6.42 -1.82 0.41
C LEU A 20 6.15 -2.80 1.57
N ASP A 21 5.38 -3.85 1.31
CA ASP A 21 5.15 -4.97 2.22
C ASP A 21 6.47 -5.70 2.57
N ARG A 22 7.32 -5.95 1.57
CA ARG A 22 8.66 -6.53 1.81
C ARG A 22 9.55 -5.59 2.61
N LEU A 23 9.59 -4.31 2.24
CA LEU A 23 10.36 -3.31 2.97
C LEU A 23 9.90 -3.19 4.44
N SER A 24 8.61 -3.35 4.72
CA SER A 24 8.08 -3.38 6.08
C SER A 24 8.68 -4.54 6.89
N LYS A 25 8.73 -5.73 6.30
CA LYS A 25 9.29 -6.94 6.95
C LYS A 25 10.78 -6.80 7.18
N ASP A 26 11.51 -6.35 6.16
CA ASP A 26 12.95 -6.09 6.27
C ASP A 26 13.24 -5.01 7.33
N TRP A 27 12.35 -4.02 7.46
CA TRP A 27 12.51 -2.96 8.46
C TRP A 27 12.39 -3.50 9.89
N ASP A 28 11.37 -4.30 10.15
CA ASP A 28 11.13 -4.94 11.46
C ASP A 28 12.30 -5.85 11.88
N GLU A 29 13.01 -6.46 10.92
CA GLU A 29 14.17 -7.31 11.19
C GLU A 29 15.47 -6.54 11.46
N ASN A 30 15.65 -5.37 10.83
CA ASN A 30 16.94 -4.70 10.76
C ASN A 30 17.02 -3.38 11.55
N TYR A 31 15.89 -2.83 11.99
CA TYR A 31 15.85 -1.52 12.66
C TYR A 31 14.99 -1.56 13.93
N ASP A 32 15.49 -0.97 15.01
CA ASP A 32 14.73 -0.77 16.26
C ASP A 32 13.78 0.46 16.21
N SER A 33 13.80 1.21 15.10
CA SER A 33 12.95 2.40 14.91
C SER A 33 11.59 2.04 14.33
N GLU A 34 10.55 2.81 14.68
CA GLU A 34 9.21 2.63 14.11
C GLU A 34 9.21 2.73 12.57
N LEU A 35 8.44 1.84 11.93
CA LEU A 35 8.22 1.85 10.48
C LEU A 35 7.58 3.17 10.03
N PRO A 36 8.09 3.81 8.97
CA PRO A 36 7.45 4.99 8.40
C PRO A 36 6.03 4.68 7.90
N ARG A 37 5.05 5.50 8.31
CA ARG A 37 3.67 5.35 7.86
C ARG A 37 3.55 5.48 6.34
N VAL A 38 2.97 4.47 5.69
CA VAL A 38 2.60 4.48 4.28
C VAL A 38 1.09 4.76 4.16
N ILE A 39 0.73 5.67 3.26
CA ILE A 39 -0.67 6.02 2.95
C ILE A 39 -0.89 5.81 1.46
N LEU A 40 -1.84 4.95 1.09
CA LEU A 40 -2.34 4.85 -0.27
C LEU A 40 -3.49 5.84 -0.46
N ALA A 41 -3.29 6.84 -1.31
CA ALA A 41 -4.31 7.81 -1.71
C ALA A 41 -4.85 7.41 -3.10
N THR A 42 -6.15 7.17 -3.21
CA THR A 42 -6.74 6.86 -4.52
C THR A 42 -6.76 8.09 -5.43
N VAL A 43 -6.46 7.88 -6.71
CA VAL A 43 -6.66 8.87 -7.79
C VAL A 43 -7.97 8.67 -8.56
N ASP A 44 -8.70 7.58 -8.27
CA ASP A 44 -10.00 7.24 -8.90
C ASP A 44 -11.09 7.06 -7.82
N PRO A 45 -11.54 8.16 -7.18
CA PRO A 45 -12.52 8.10 -6.08
C PRO A 45 -13.93 7.70 -6.54
N GLU A 46 -14.23 7.74 -7.84
CA GLU A 46 -15.51 7.27 -8.36
C GLU A 46 -15.61 5.74 -8.32
N SER A 47 -14.50 5.04 -8.59
CA SER A 47 -14.43 3.58 -8.54
C SER A 47 -14.04 3.03 -7.17
N ASP A 48 -13.18 3.75 -6.44
CA ASP A 48 -12.55 3.32 -5.19
C ASP A 48 -13.32 3.81 -3.95
N SER A 49 -14.28 3.01 -3.48
CA SER A 49 -14.91 3.24 -2.18
C SER A 49 -13.94 2.92 -1.02
N PRO A 50 -14.17 3.49 0.18
CA PRO A 50 -13.36 3.14 1.37
C PRO A 50 -13.33 1.64 1.67
N ASP A 51 -14.45 0.93 1.48
CA ASP A 51 -14.52 -0.52 1.69
C ASP A 51 -13.67 -1.30 0.68
N LYS A 52 -13.74 -0.95 -0.61
CA LYS A 52 -12.89 -1.55 -1.65
C LYS A 52 -11.41 -1.28 -1.41
N MET A 53 -11.06 -0.06 -1.01
CA MET A 53 -9.70 0.32 -0.66
C MET A 53 -9.19 -0.51 0.51
N LYS A 54 -10.02 -0.75 1.53
CA LYS A 54 -9.68 -1.60 2.66
C LYS A 54 -9.45 -3.05 2.22
N GLU A 55 -10.38 -3.63 1.46
CA GLU A 55 -10.25 -5.00 0.91
C GLU A 55 -8.98 -5.14 0.05
N TYR A 56 -8.67 -4.13 -0.77
CA TYR A 56 -7.44 -4.11 -1.56
C TYR A 56 -6.20 -4.13 -0.68
N LEU A 57 -6.15 -3.27 0.34
CA LEU A 57 -5.03 -3.16 1.26
C LEU A 57 -4.82 -4.42 2.12
N GLU A 58 -5.87 -5.20 2.41
CA GLU A 58 -5.76 -6.46 3.17
C GLU A 58 -4.89 -7.53 2.48
N ASN A 59 -4.62 -7.38 1.18
CA ASN A 59 -3.70 -8.25 0.43
C ASN A 59 -2.22 -7.98 0.71
N PHE A 60 -1.90 -6.87 1.41
CA PHE A 60 -0.53 -6.44 1.70
C PHE A 60 -0.39 -6.19 3.22
N LYS A 61 0.61 -6.79 3.86
CA LYS A 61 0.86 -6.77 5.31
C LYS A 61 2.33 -6.67 5.68
#